data_AF-A0A3D4P823-F1
#
_entry.id   AF-A0A3D4P823-F1
#
_cell.length_a   1.000
_cell.length_b   1.000
_cell.length_c   1.000
_cell.angle_alpha   90.00
_cell.angle_beta   90.00
_cell.angle_gamma   90.00
#
_symmetry.space_group_name_H-M   'P 1'
#
loop_
_entity.id
_entity.type
_entity.pdbx_description
1 polymer ?
#
loop_
_entity_poly.entity_id
_entity_poly.type
_entity_poly.pdbx_seq_one_letter_code
_entity_poly.pdbx_strand_id
1 'polypeptide(L)'
;SFVTMSLVAAGHHESPVVKEAVRFLQDSVRPDGSWPIDTNLATWTTTLSLNALNEDLPGEAVEPIVSWLLDQQYQEVHPYTNADPGGWAWTDLSGGVPDADDTPGAILVLSQLKSRVDSITQKRIDSAISSANIWLLSLQNRDGGWPTFCRGWGKLPFDRSSPDITAHVLRALMETQPESKRQIARGFRFLDRQQRPDGAWLPLWFGNQFAKEDENPVYGTSRVLLAYAVEHEETNSTERKTRMRKGCEFLSSIQNENGGWGGAKDVVSSVEETALAVDALIACKSDPEAIQRGLNWLIHQVEEGKISEASPIGFYFAKLWYYEKLYPLSFATSALRNALKLVL
;
A
#
# COMPACT_ATOMS: atom_id res chain seq x y z
N SER A 1 22.13 7.60 11.88
CA SER A 1 23.13 7.21 12.91
C SER A 1 24.31 6.44 12.30
N PHE A 2 24.08 5.36 11.53
CA PHE A 2 25.16 4.52 10.99
C PHE A 2 26.19 5.28 10.13
N VAL A 3 25.72 6.14 9.22
CA VAL A 3 26.58 6.99 8.38
C VAL A 3 27.47 7.90 9.24
N THR A 4 26.87 8.59 10.21
CA THR A 4 27.58 9.44 11.18
C THR A 4 28.66 8.66 11.91
N MET A 5 28.31 7.51 12.50
CA MET A 5 29.24 6.67 13.25
C MET A 5 30.41 6.20 12.37
N SER A 6 30.11 5.77 11.14
CA SER A 6 31.11 5.25 10.20
C SER A 6 32.08 6.34 9.77
N LEU A 7 31.58 7.52 9.39
CA LEU A 7 32.42 8.64 8.97
C LEU A 7 33.26 9.19 10.12
N VAL A 8 32.70 9.32 11.31
CA VAL A 8 33.44 9.76 12.51
C VAL A 8 34.54 8.74 12.85
N ALA A 9 34.22 7.44 12.86
CA ALA A 9 35.20 6.38 13.12
C ALA A 9 36.33 6.35 12.08
N ALA A 10 36.03 6.71 10.83
CA ALA A 10 37.01 6.86 9.76
C ALA A 10 37.82 8.18 9.80
N GLY A 11 37.62 9.02 10.83
CA GLY A 11 38.33 10.29 11.00
C GLY A 11 37.72 11.47 10.24
N HIS A 12 36.59 11.29 9.55
CA HIS A 12 35.89 12.31 8.75
C HIS A 12 34.84 13.10 9.55
N HIS A 13 35.10 13.37 10.84
CA HIS A 13 34.16 14.05 11.74
C HIS A 13 33.80 15.48 11.30
N GLU A 14 34.69 16.17 10.59
CA GLU A 14 34.43 17.51 10.03
C GLU A 14 33.65 17.51 8.71
N SER A 15 33.33 16.35 8.15
CA SER A 15 32.60 16.24 6.88
C SER A 15 31.24 16.93 6.99
N PRO A 16 30.82 17.71 5.96
CA PRO A 16 29.46 18.26 5.90
C PRO A 16 28.38 17.19 6.06
N VAL A 17 28.62 15.97 5.56
CA VAL A 17 27.70 14.83 5.70
C VAL A 17 27.47 14.45 7.17
N VAL A 18 28.51 14.52 8.00
CA VAL A 18 28.37 14.24 9.44
C VAL A 18 27.52 15.33 10.10
N LYS A 19 27.72 16.60 9.73
CA LYS A 19 26.96 17.73 10.28
C LYS A 19 25.47 17.63 9.93
N GLU A 20 25.15 17.33 8.67
CA GLU A 20 23.75 17.13 8.24
C GLU A 20 23.13 15.87 8.86
N ALA A 21 23.87 14.77 8.97
CA ALA A 21 23.35 13.56 9.59
C ALA A 21 23.09 13.72 11.10
N VAL A 22 23.90 14.52 11.81
CA VAL A 22 23.63 14.87 13.22
C VAL A 22 22.40 15.76 13.32
N ARG A 23 22.28 16.79 12.47
CA ARG A 23 21.09 17.66 12.42
C ARG A 23 19.83 16.83 12.19
N PHE A 24 19.81 15.95 11.19
CA PHE A 24 18.69 15.04 10.94
C PHE A 24 18.29 14.22 12.17
N LEU A 25 19.26 13.67 12.92
CA LEU A 25 18.97 12.92 14.14
C LEU A 25 18.39 13.79 15.26
N GLN A 26 18.86 15.03 15.39
CA GLN A 26 18.33 15.99 16.37
C GLN A 26 16.92 16.46 16.00
N ASP A 27 16.66 16.65 14.71
CA ASP A 27 15.37 17.14 14.22
C ASP A 27 14.29 16.03 14.16
N SER A 28 14.69 14.77 14.03
CA SER A 28 13.78 13.62 13.90
C SER A 28 13.42 12.95 15.23
N VAL A 29 14.08 13.29 16.34
CA VAL A 29 13.75 12.73 17.66
C VAL A 29 12.36 13.19 18.09
N ARG A 30 11.54 12.25 18.56
CA ARG A 30 10.18 12.51 19.04
C ARG A 30 10.22 13.05 20.48
N PRO A 31 9.14 13.71 20.95
CA PRO A 31 9.07 14.23 22.32
C PRO A 31 9.29 13.18 23.42
N ASP A 32 9.01 11.91 23.14
CA ASP A 32 9.23 10.77 24.03
C ASP A 32 10.66 10.20 23.98
N GLY A 33 11.54 10.79 23.17
CA GLY A 33 12.93 10.36 23.00
C GLY A 33 13.14 9.23 21.98
N SER A 34 12.08 8.75 21.33
CA SER A 34 12.18 7.74 20.27
C SER A 34 12.54 8.37 18.91
N TRP A 35 13.03 7.54 17.98
CA TRP A 35 13.19 7.92 16.57
C TRP A 35 12.21 7.17 15.70
N PRO A 36 11.60 7.82 14.69
CA PRO A 36 10.85 7.11 13.67
C PRO A 36 11.79 6.21 12.84
N ILE A 37 11.28 5.06 12.41
CA ILE A 37 11.96 4.19 11.45
C ILE A 37 11.93 4.84 10.06
N ASP A 38 10.72 5.25 9.63
CA ASP A 38 10.50 6.07 8.44
C ASP A 38 10.13 7.48 8.83
N THR A 39 10.90 8.46 8.35
CA THR A 39 10.71 9.88 8.69
C THR A 39 9.76 10.61 7.75
N ASN A 40 9.53 10.07 6.56
CA ASN A 40 8.71 10.68 5.54
C ASN A 40 8.09 9.57 4.66
N LEU A 41 6.76 9.49 4.67
CA LEU A 41 5.95 8.61 3.82
C LEU A 41 5.02 9.47 2.94
N ALA A 42 5.45 10.65 2.52
CA ALA A 42 4.59 11.65 1.89
C ALA A 42 3.90 11.12 0.64
N THR A 43 4.62 10.47 -0.27
CA THR A 43 4.04 9.91 -1.51
C THR A 43 3.06 8.79 -1.18
N TRP A 44 3.47 7.86 -0.30
CA TRP A 44 2.65 6.73 0.14
C TRP A 44 1.33 7.19 0.76
N THR A 45 1.42 8.05 1.76
CA THR A 45 0.25 8.56 2.48
C THR A 45 -0.62 9.47 1.62
N THR A 46 -0.04 10.23 0.70
CA THR A 46 -0.78 11.05 -0.26
C THR A 46 -1.60 10.17 -1.19
N THR A 47 -1.00 9.16 -1.82
CA THR A 47 -1.72 8.29 -2.75
C THR A 47 -2.77 7.44 -2.03
N LEU A 48 -2.51 6.94 -0.82
CA LEU A 48 -3.51 6.26 0.01
C LEU A 48 -4.71 7.17 0.33
N SER A 49 -4.44 8.41 0.76
CA SER A 49 -5.50 9.36 1.13
C SER A 49 -6.33 9.78 -0.09
N LEU A 50 -5.70 9.96 -1.24
CA LEU A 50 -6.40 10.32 -2.47
C LEU A 50 -7.26 9.19 -3.01
N ASN A 51 -6.79 7.94 -2.95
CA ASN A 51 -7.63 6.78 -3.25
C ASN A 51 -8.82 6.67 -2.28
N ALA A 52 -8.61 7.03 -1.01
CA ALA A 52 -9.65 7.02 0.03
C ALA A 52 -10.65 8.18 -0.06
N LEU A 53 -10.28 9.32 -0.65
CA LEU A 53 -11.19 10.46 -0.92
C LEU A 53 -11.89 10.32 -2.28
N ASN A 54 -11.18 9.87 -3.31
CA ASN A 54 -11.66 9.73 -4.68
C ASN A 54 -12.36 11.02 -5.19
N GLU A 55 -13.66 10.97 -5.45
CA GLU A 55 -14.45 12.08 -5.97
C GLU A 55 -14.71 13.19 -4.94
N ASP A 56 -14.59 12.89 -3.65
CA ASP A 56 -14.82 13.82 -2.54
C ASP A 56 -13.66 14.82 -2.33
N LEU A 57 -12.57 14.69 -3.09
CA LEU A 57 -11.46 15.63 -3.05
C LEU A 57 -11.93 17.03 -3.55
N PRO A 58 -11.73 18.12 -2.77
CA PRO A 58 -12.09 19.47 -3.20
C PRO A 58 -11.40 19.89 -4.51
N GLY A 59 -12.12 20.60 -5.38
CA GLY A 59 -11.65 20.95 -6.72
C GLY A 59 -10.36 21.79 -6.71
N GLU A 60 -10.27 22.73 -5.78
CA GLU A 60 -9.11 23.59 -5.57
C GLU A 60 -7.84 22.85 -5.14
N ALA A 61 -7.98 21.64 -4.58
CA ALA A 61 -6.86 20.81 -4.15
C ALA A 61 -6.29 19.95 -5.29
N VAL A 62 -7.03 19.74 -6.38
CA VAL A 62 -6.66 18.80 -7.46
C VAL A 62 -5.36 19.22 -8.14
N GLU A 63 -5.29 20.43 -8.69
CA GLU A 63 -4.14 20.86 -9.51
C GLU A 63 -2.82 20.87 -8.72
N PRO A 64 -2.75 21.43 -7.48
CA PRO A 64 -1.52 21.39 -6.69
C PRO A 64 -1.06 19.97 -6.37
N ILE A 65 -1.99 19.07 -6.05
CA ILE A 65 -1.68 17.68 -5.70
C ILE A 65 -1.21 16.90 -6.92
N VAL A 66 -1.88 17.04 -8.06
CA VAL A 66 -1.48 16.39 -9.32
C VAL A 66 -0.11 16.90 -9.76
N SER A 67 0.14 18.22 -9.70
CA SER A 67 1.45 18.77 -10.03
C SER A 67 2.53 18.20 -9.12
N TRP A 68 2.30 18.22 -7.79
CA TRP A 68 3.27 17.68 -6.83
C TRP A 68 3.58 16.21 -7.09
N LEU A 69 2.56 15.38 -7.36
CA LEU A 69 2.73 13.95 -7.61
C LEU A 69 3.47 13.70 -8.93
N LEU A 70 3.19 14.46 -10.00
CA LEU A 70 3.95 14.38 -11.25
C LEU A 70 5.43 14.74 -11.05
N ASP A 71 5.70 15.72 -10.20
CA ASP A 71 7.06 16.18 -9.91
C ASP A 71 7.86 15.18 -9.04
N GLN A 72 7.18 14.22 -8.37
CA GLN A 72 7.82 13.14 -7.61
C GLN A 72 8.22 11.92 -8.47
N GLN A 73 7.82 11.87 -9.74
CA GLN A 73 8.17 10.73 -10.59
C GLN A 73 9.66 10.76 -10.94
N TYR A 74 10.37 9.65 -10.73
CA TYR A 74 11.75 9.52 -11.16
C TYR A 74 11.87 9.57 -12.70
N GLN A 75 12.54 10.61 -13.21
CA GLN A 75 12.77 10.82 -14.65
C GLN A 75 14.16 10.38 -15.14
N GLU A 76 15.03 9.95 -14.22
CA GLU A 76 16.39 9.49 -14.52
C GLU A 76 16.66 8.11 -13.94
N VAL A 77 17.72 7.45 -14.43
CA VAL A 77 18.17 6.16 -13.90
C VAL A 77 18.55 6.33 -12.43
N HIS A 78 17.95 5.52 -11.56
CA HIS A 78 18.12 5.68 -10.12
C HIS A 78 19.56 5.35 -9.68
N PRO A 79 20.26 6.22 -8.94
CA PRO A 79 21.70 6.09 -8.70
C PRO A 79 22.11 4.91 -7.83
N TYR A 80 21.22 4.38 -6.98
CA TYR A 80 21.56 3.28 -6.06
C TYR A 80 21.14 1.90 -6.55
N THR A 81 20.07 1.85 -7.34
CA THR A 81 19.48 0.59 -7.82
C THR A 81 19.70 0.37 -9.31
N ASN A 82 20.13 1.41 -10.03
CA ASN A 82 20.21 1.43 -11.49
C ASN A 82 18.87 1.05 -12.16
N ALA A 83 17.76 1.33 -11.47
CA ALA A 83 16.42 1.15 -12.01
C ALA A 83 16.16 2.19 -13.10
N ASP A 84 15.47 1.78 -14.16
CA ASP A 84 14.99 2.69 -15.20
C ASP A 84 14.05 3.76 -14.61
N PRO A 85 13.91 4.92 -15.25
CA PRO A 85 12.95 5.94 -14.82
C PRO A 85 11.49 5.47 -14.99
N GLY A 86 10.58 6.10 -14.24
CA GLY A 86 9.13 5.91 -14.36
C GLY A 86 8.42 5.57 -13.06
N GLY A 87 9.15 5.14 -12.02
CA GLY A 87 8.58 4.83 -10.71
C GLY A 87 8.47 6.03 -9.77
N TRP A 88 7.71 5.85 -8.70
CA TRP A 88 7.64 6.73 -7.53
C TRP A 88 8.23 6.01 -6.32
N ALA A 89 8.86 6.77 -5.44
CA ALA A 89 9.27 6.30 -4.11
C ALA A 89 8.25 6.76 -3.07
N TRP A 90 8.25 6.11 -1.91
CA TRP A 90 7.44 6.47 -0.74
C TRP A 90 7.58 7.92 -0.23
N THR A 91 8.66 8.63 -0.62
CA THR A 91 9.02 9.97 -0.15
C THR A 91 9.45 10.91 -1.29
N ASP A 92 9.26 12.21 -1.09
CA ASP A 92 9.79 13.30 -1.92
C ASP A 92 11.25 13.66 -1.60
N LEU A 93 11.81 13.10 -0.52
CA LEU A 93 13.17 13.40 -0.09
C LEU A 93 14.22 12.62 -0.90
N SER A 94 15.41 13.21 -1.00
CA SER A 94 16.57 12.55 -1.57
C SER A 94 16.85 11.23 -0.83
N GLY A 95 16.99 10.13 -1.58
CA GLY A 95 17.22 8.81 -1.03
C GLY A 95 16.02 7.86 -1.11
N GLY A 96 14.84 8.37 -1.47
CA GLY A 96 13.70 7.51 -1.82
C GLY A 96 14.05 6.58 -2.97
N VAL A 97 13.68 5.31 -2.90
CA VAL A 97 13.93 4.33 -3.97
C VAL A 97 12.59 4.06 -4.66
N PRO A 98 12.47 4.19 -5.99
CA PRO A 98 11.23 3.89 -6.66
C PRO A 98 10.84 2.43 -6.47
N ASP A 99 9.57 2.20 -6.14
CA ASP A 99 9.09 0.90 -5.71
C ASP A 99 7.69 0.56 -6.28
N ALA A 100 7.37 -0.73 -6.28
CA ALA A 100 6.13 -1.28 -6.79
C ALA A 100 4.99 -1.31 -5.77
N ASP A 101 5.17 -0.71 -4.59
CA ASP A 101 4.10 -0.49 -3.62
C ASP A 101 3.48 0.92 -3.84
N ASP A 102 4.32 1.94 -3.97
CA ASP A 102 3.96 3.35 -4.19
C ASP A 102 3.59 3.68 -5.64
N THR A 103 4.34 3.16 -6.62
CA THR A 103 4.11 3.46 -8.04
C THR A 103 2.67 3.14 -8.49
N PRO A 104 2.06 1.99 -8.13
CA PRO A 104 0.66 1.72 -8.44
C PRO A 104 -0.32 2.71 -7.82
N GLY A 105 -0.05 3.18 -6.59
CA GLY A 105 -0.85 4.19 -5.92
C GLY A 105 -0.88 5.50 -6.71
N ALA A 106 0.28 5.94 -7.20
CA ALA A 106 0.41 7.14 -8.03
C ALA A 106 -0.33 6.99 -9.37
N ILE A 107 -0.18 5.83 -10.05
CA ILE A 107 -0.88 5.54 -11.31
C ILE A 107 -2.40 5.66 -11.14
N LEU A 108 -2.96 5.00 -10.12
CA LEU A 108 -4.41 4.98 -9.90
C LEU A 108 -4.96 6.38 -9.61
N VAL A 109 -4.28 7.15 -8.76
CA VAL A 109 -4.68 8.52 -8.42
C VAL A 109 -4.60 9.44 -9.64
N LEU A 110 -3.52 9.38 -10.41
CA LEU A 110 -3.36 10.21 -11.60
C LEU A 110 -4.39 9.86 -12.68
N SER A 111 -4.68 8.56 -12.88
CA SER A 111 -5.75 8.11 -13.80
C SER A 111 -7.10 8.70 -13.39
N GLN A 112 -7.43 8.60 -12.11
CA GLN A 112 -8.70 9.06 -11.54
C GLN A 112 -8.87 10.58 -11.62
N LEU A 113 -7.82 11.36 -11.37
CA LEU A 113 -7.86 12.83 -11.37
C LEU A 113 -7.67 13.45 -12.75
N LYS A 114 -7.28 12.68 -13.76
CA LYS A 114 -6.96 13.18 -15.11
C LYS A 114 -8.06 14.06 -15.70
N SER A 115 -9.33 13.67 -15.58
CA SER A 115 -10.45 14.43 -16.16
C SER A 115 -10.71 15.79 -15.46
N ARG A 116 -10.08 16.03 -14.31
CA ARG A 116 -10.29 17.21 -13.46
C ARG A 116 -9.21 18.29 -13.61
N VAL A 117 -8.21 18.07 -14.45
CA VAL A 117 -7.11 19.01 -14.73
C VAL A 117 -7.13 19.47 -16.18
N ASP A 118 -6.35 20.51 -16.50
CA ASP A 118 -6.30 21.04 -17.86
C ASP A 118 -5.64 20.09 -18.87
N SER A 119 -5.85 20.34 -20.17
CA SER A 119 -5.41 19.46 -21.25
C SER A 119 -3.88 19.26 -21.34
N ILE A 120 -3.08 20.20 -20.83
CA ILE A 120 -1.63 20.11 -20.79
C ILE A 120 -1.24 19.15 -19.67
N THR A 121 -1.80 19.33 -18.47
CA THR A 121 -1.58 18.43 -17.33
C THR A 121 -2.08 17.01 -17.64
N GLN A 122 -3.19 16.85 -18.36
CA GLN A 122 -3.66 15.54 -18.84
C GLN A 122 -2.62 14.79 -19.68
N LYS A 123 -1.89 15.47 -20.57
CA LYS A 123 -0.83 14.86 -21.38
C LYS A 123 0.39 14.49 -20.54
N ARG A 124 0.71 15.29 -19.52
CA ARG A 124 1.77 14.96 -18.55
C ARG A 124 1.41 13.68 -17.79
N ILE A 125 0.16 13.56 -17.35
CA ILE A 125 -0.36 12.35 -16.71
C ILE A 125 -0.23 11.13 -17.63
N ASP A 126 -0.63 11.24 -18.90
CA ASP A 126 -0.53 10.12 -19.85
C ASP A 126 0.91 9.66 -20.05
N SER A 127 1.85 10.60 -20.17
CA SER A 127 3.27 10.29 -20.28
C SER A 127 3.79 9.62 -19.01
N ALA A 128 3.41 10.15 -17.83
CA ALA A 128 3.85 9.62 -16.55
C ALA A 128 3.36 8.19 -16.33
N ILE A 129 2.06 7.92 -16.55
CA ILE A 129 1.46 6.59 -16.45
C ILE A 129 2.09 5.62 -17.45
N SER A 130 2.34 6.04 -18.69
CA SER A 130 2.96 5.18 -19.70
C SER A 130 4.37 4.73 -19.27
N SER A 131 5.21 5.65 -18.79
CA SER A 131 6.55 5.33 -18.28
C SER A 131 6.48 4.42 -17.04
N ALA A 132 5.53 4.66 -16.15
CA ALA A 132 5.30 3.85 -14.96
C ALA A 132 4.89 2.41 -15.29
N ASN A 133 4.01 2.24 -16.28
CA ASN A 133 3.60 0.92 -16.76
C ASN A 133 4.77 0.15 -17.36
N ILE A 134 5.63 0.82 -18.16
CA ILE A 134 6.85 0.20 -18.69
C ILE A 134 7.77 -0.25 -17.54
N TRP A 135 7.95 0.61 -16.53
CA TRP A 135 8.75 0.31 -15.35
C TRP A 135 8.21 -0.90 -14.57
N LEU A 136 6.91 -0.93 -14.26
CA LEU A 136 6.28 -2.06 -13.58
C LEU A 136 6.40 -3.36 -14.40
N LEU A 137 6.17 -3.31 -15.71
CA LEU A 137 6.29 -4.49 -16.57
C LEU A 137 7.72 -5.03 -16.63
N SER A 138 8.73 -4.16 -16.55
CA SER A 138 10.15 -4.55 -16.54
C SER A 138 10.55 -5.19 -15.20
N LEU A 139 9.89 -4.80 -14.09
CA LEU A 139 10.17 -5.26 -12.74
C LEU A 139 9.66 -6.67 -12.43
N GLN A 140 8.64 -7.17 -13.15
CA GLN A 140 8.01 -8.46 -12.86
C GLN A 140 9.04 -9.62 -12.80
N ASN A 141 9.02 -10.37 -11.70
CA ASN A 141 9.90 -11.50 -11.49
C ASN A 141 9.51 -12.72 -12.35
N ARG A 142 10.39 -13.73 -12.40
CA ARG A 142 10.15 -14.97 -13.18
C ARG A 142 8.96 -15.78 -12.65
N ASP A 143 8.75 -15.77 -11.34
CA ASP A 143 7.60 -16.38 -10.68
C ASP A 143 6.26 -15.71 -11.05
N GLY A 144 6.30 -14.50 -11.62
CA GLY A 144 5.12 -13.75 -12.04
C GLY A 144 4.62 -12.75 -11.01
N GLY A 145 5.17 -12.72 -9.80
CA GLY A 145 4.89 -11.66 -8.83
C GLY A 145 5.80 -10.45 -9.02
N TRP A 146 5.57 -9.43 -8.21
CA TRP A 146 6.37 -8.20 -8.17
C TRP A 146 7.11 -8.07 -6.85
N PRO A 147 8.43 -7.76 -6.88
CA PRO A 147 9.20 -7.36 -5.70
C PRO A 147 8.89 -5.90 -5.34
N THR A 148 9.47 -5.40 -4.25
CA THR A 148 9.35 -4.00 -3.84
C THR A 148 10.17 -3.10 -4.78
N PHE A 149 11.46 -3.35 -4.93
CA PHE A 149 12.41 -2.40 -5.53
C PHE A 149 13.04 -2.95 -6.82
N CYS A 150 13.62 -4.15 -6.77
CA CYS A 150 14.53 -4.62 -7.82
C CYS A 150 14.16 -6.00 -8.35
N ARG A 151 14.16 -6.14 -9.67
CA ARG A 151 13.98 -7.43 -10.33
C ARG A 151 15.17 -8.35 -10.06
N GLY A 152 14.88 -9.60 -9.71
CA GLY A 152 15.89 -10.64 -9.54
C GLY A 152 16.56 -10.64 -8.15
N TRP A 153 16.18 -9.74 -7.25
CA TRP A 153 16.66 -9.70 -5.87
C TRP A 153 15.90 -10.65 -4.94
N GLY A 154 15.00 -11.50 -5.46
CA GLY A 154 14.11 -12.33 -4.63
C GLY A 154 14.76 -13.42 -3.75
N LYS A 155 16.10 -13.52 -3.71
CA LYS A 155 16.82 -14.25 -2.64
C LYS A 155 16.96 -13.43 -1.36
N LEU A 156 16.86 -12.11 -1.45
CA LEU A 156 16.81 -11.18 -0.33
C LEU A 156 15.37 -11.19 0.21
N PRO A 157 15.15 -11.51 1.50
CA PRO A 157 13.81 -11.61 2.06
C PRO A 157 12.96 -10.35 1.89
N PHE A 158 13.61 -9.18 1.85
CA PHE A 158 12.97 -7.86 1.72
C PHE A 158 12.60 -7.45 0.30
N ASP A 159 13.01 -8.23 -0.71
CA ASP A 159 12.76 -7.89 -2.12
C ASP A 159 12.33 -9.11 -2.94
N ARG A 160 11.74 -10.09 -2.26
CA ARG A 160 11.01 -11.19 -2.90
C ARG A 160 9.67 -10.69 -3.42
N SER A 161 9.13 -11.39 -4.42
CA SER A 161 7.76 -11.16 -4.83
C SER A 161 6.80 -11.37 -3.65
N SER A 162 5.86 -10.45 -3.43
CA SER A 162 4.86 -10.57 -2.36
C SER A 162 3.42 -10.41 -2.86
N PRO A 163 2.43 -11.02 -2.18
CA PRO A 163 1.02 -10.93 -2.56
C PRO A 163 0.44 -9.52 -2.60
N ASP A 164 0.68 -8.71 -1.57
CA ASP A 164 0.19 -7.33 -1.44
C ASP A 164 0.73 -6.42 -2.55
N ILE A 165 2.05 -6.38 -2.73
CA ILE A 165 2.71 -5.59 -3.79
C ILE A 165 2.25 -6.05 -5.17
N THR A 166 2.18 -7.37 -5.39
CA THR A 166 1.64 -7.91 -6.65
C THR A 166 0.20 -7.45 -6.88
N ALA A 167 -0.64 -7.42 -5.84
CA ALA A 167 -2.02 -6.95 -5.96
C ALA A 167 -2.10 -5.45 -6.28
N HIS A 168 -1.25 -4.61 -5.69
CA HIS A 168 -1.15 -3.20 -6.01
C HIS A 168 -0.83 -2.99 -7.50
N VAL A 169 0.21 -3.67 -8.00
CA VAL A 169 0.60 -3.61 -9.42
C VAL A 169 -0.50 -4.10 -10.34
N LEU A 170 -1.15 -5.22 -10.01
CA LEU A 170 -2.24 -5.76 -10.82
C LEU A 170 -3.39 -4.76 -10.97
N ARG A 171 -3.77 -4.07 -9.90
CA ARG A 171 -4.84 -3.04 -9.95
C ARG A 171 -4.46 -1.89 -10.90
N ALA A 172 -3.24 -1.36 -10.80
CA ALA A 172 -2.79 -0.29 -11.69
C ALA A 172 -2.69 -0.72 -13.16
N LEU A 173 -2.21 -1.94 -13.43
CA LEU A 173 -2.09 -2.45 -14.80
C LEU A 173 -3.45 -2.79 -15.42
N MET A 174 -4.42 -3.31 -14.65
CA MET A 174 -5.78 -3.54 -15.18
C MET A 174 -6.46 -2.22 -15.56
N GLU A 175 -6.27 -1.18 -14.75
CA GLU A 175 -6.82 0.17 -15.01
C GLU A 175 -6.19 0.84 -16.23
N THR A 176 -4.86 0.79 -16.37
CA THR A 176 -4.14 1.67 -17.32
C THR A 176 -3.38 0.94 -18.43
N GLN A 177 -3.25 -0.39 -18.33
CA GLN A 177 -2.51 -1.23 -19.28
C GLN A 177 -3.17 -2.62 -19.52
N PRO A 178 -4.49 -2.70 -19.76
CA PRO A 178 -5.23 -3.97 -19.83
C PRO A 178 -4.78 -4.89 -20.99
N GLU A 179 -4.08 -4.36 -21.99
CA GLU A 179 -3.47 -5.13 -23.08
C GLU A 179 -2.29 -6.01 -22.61
N SER A 180 -1.70 -5.74 -21.44
CA SER A 180 -0.63 -6.55 -20.83
C SER A 180 -1.14 -7.87 -20.21
N LYS A 181 -2.07 -8.53 -20.90
CA LYS A 181 -2.80 -9.72 -20.46
C LYS A 181 -1.89 -10.84 -19.97
N ARG A 182 -0.73 -11.03 -20.60
CA ARG A 182 0.23 -12.07 -20.21
C ARG A 182 0.82 -11.80 -18.83
N GLN A 183 1.25 -10.58 -18.55
CA GLN A 183 1.87 -10.16 -17.30
C GLN A 183 0.83 -10.15 -16.18
N ILE A 184 -0.37 -9.62 -16.45
CA ILE A 184 -1.52 -9.64 -15.52
C ILE A 184 -1.87 -11.09 -15.16
N ALA A 185 -2.02 -11.97 -16.14
CA ALA A 185 -2.33 -13.38 -15.88
C ALA A 185 -1.22 -14.11 -15.11
N ARG A 186 0.06 -13.73 -15.28
CA ARG A 186 1.18 -14.24 -14.48
C ARG A 186 1.10 -13.77 -13.02
N GLY A 187 0.69 -12.51 -12.80
CA GLY A 187 0.45 -11.94 -11.47
C GLY A 187 -0.62 -12.71 -10.70
N PHE A 188 -1.80 -12.90 -11.29
CA PHE A 188 -2.85 -13.70 -10.66
C PHE A 188 -2.41 -15.15 -10.40
N ARG A 189 -1.72 -15.80 -11.35
CA ARG A 189 -1.16 -17.13 -11.10
C ARG A 189 -0.16 -17.16 -9.94
N PHE A 190 0.58 -16.08 -9.71
CA PHE A 190 1.44 -15.96 -8.54
C PHE A 190 0.58 -15.89 -7.27
N LEU A 191 -0.43 -15.02 -7.23
CA LEU A 191 -1.36 -14.92 -6.10
C LEU A 191 -2.07 -16.26 -5.79
N ASP A 192 -2.53 -16.97 -6.82
CA ASP A 192 -3.18 -18.28 -6.68
C ASP A 192 -2.28 -19.30 -5.97
N ARG A 193 -0.96 -19.24 -6.21
CA ARG A 193 0.04 -20.12 -5.58
C ARG A 193 0.45 -19.67 -4.18
N GLN A 194 0.33 -18.38 -3.87
CA GLN A 194 0.65 -17.84 -2.55
C GLN A 194 -0.51 -17.95 -1.56
N GLN A 195 -1.72 -18.26 -2.02
CA GLN A 195 -2.87 -18.42 -1.11
C GLN A 195 -2.63 -19.60 -0.15
N ARG A 196 -2.71 -19.32 1.15
CA ARG A 196 -2.60 -20.32 2.21
C ARG A 196 -3.80 -21.28 2.23
N PRO A 197 -3.68 -22.46 2.88
CA PRO A 197 -4.79 -23.40 3.01
C PRO A 197 -6.04 -22.84 3.69
N ASP A 198 -5.85 -21.88 4.61
CA ASP A 198 -6.92 -21.14 5.31
C ASP A 198 -7.58 -20.04 4.46
N GLY A 199 -7.07 -19.80 3.24
CA GLY A 199 -7.59 -18.79 2.31
C GLY A 199 -6.84 -17.45 2.34
N ALA A 200 -5.94 -17.24 3.30
CA ALA A 200 -5.26 -15.96 3.50
C ALA A 200 -4.08 -15.74 2.53
N TRP A 201 -3.70 -14.47 2.39
CA TRP A 201 -2.42 -14.04 1.83
C TRP A 201 -1.65 -13.21 2.85
N LEU A 202 -0.32 -13.33 2.84
CA LEU A 202 0.55 -12.59 3.73
C LEU A 202 1.17 -11.37 3.02
N PRO A 203 1.24 -10.20 3.67
CA PRO A 203 1.94 -9.04 3.17
C PRO A 203 3.46 -9.12 3.40
N LEU A 204 4.21 -8.19 2.82
CA LEU A 204 5.66 -8.09 3.02
C LEU A 204 6.08 -7.06 4.08
N TRP A 205 5.50 -5.86 4.02
CA TRP A 205 5.88 -4.69 4.84
C TRP A 205 4.92 -4.39 5.99
N PHE A 206 3.94 -5.27 6.19
CA PHE A 206 2.91 -5.14 7.22
C PHE A 206 2.89 -6.37 8.12
N GLY A 207 2.71 -6.14 9.41
CA GLY A 207 2.72 -7.18 10.44
C GLY A 207 1.74 -6.84 11.56
N ASN A 208 1.68 -7.69 12.59
CA ASN A 208 1.02 -7.34 13.83
C ASN A 208 1.76 -7.92 15.04
N GLN A 209 2.08 -7.05 16.01
CA GLN A 209 2.90 -7.39 17.20
C GLN A 209 2.32 -8.50 18.08
N PHE A 210 1.01 -8.71 18.01
CA PHE A 210 0.29 -9.68 18.84
C PHE A 210 -0.11 -10.94 18.06
N ALA A 211 0.12 -10.95 16.75
CA ALA A 211 -0.13 -12.12 15.92
C ALA A 211 1.04 -13.10 15.97
N LYS A 212 0.74 -14.38 15.72
CA LYS A 212 1.75 -15.41 15.62
C LYS A 212 2.70 -15.11 14.46
N GLU A 213 4.00 -15.32 14.67
CA GLU A 213 5.06 -15.03 13.69
C GLU A 213 5.07 -13.57 13.18
N ASP A 214 4.49 -12.63 13.94
CA ASP A 214 4.41 -11.21 13.59
C ASP A 214 3.61 -10.93 12.29
N GLU A 215 2.80 -11.89 11.82
CA GLU A 215 2.09 -11.81 10.53
C GLU A 215 0.83 -10.92 10.57
N ASN A 216 0.49 -10.33 9.42
CA ASN A 216 -0.79 -9.62 9.22
C ASN A 216 -1.58 -10.16 8.03
N PRO A 217 -2.15 -11.38 8.12
CA PRO A 217 -2.97 -11.95 7.06
C PRO A 217 -4.22 -11.12 6.74
N VAL A 218 -4.72 -10.27 7.66
CA VAL A 218 -5.83 -9.35 7.35
C VAL A 218 -5.41 -8.31 6.32
N TYR A 219 -4.27 -7.65 6.52
CA TYR A 219 -3.75 -6.68 5.55
C TYR A 219 -3.52 -7.33 4.19
N GLY A 220 -2.73 -8.40 4.14
CA GLY A 220 -2.37 -9.08 2.90
C GLY A 220 -3.58 -9.60 2.13
N THR A 221 -4.51 -10.27 2.82
CA THR A 221 -5.75 -10.76 2.21
C THR A 221 -6.61 -9.62 1.69
N SER A 222 -6.74 -8.53 2.44
CA SER A 222 -7.55 -7.38 2.03
C SER A 222 -7.03 -6.73 0.75
N ARG A 223 -5.70 -6.50 0.65
CA ARG A 223 -5.09 -5.93 -0.57
C ARG A 223 -5.27 -6.84 -1.78
N VAL A 224 -5.09 -8.15 -1.59
CA VAL A 224 -5.26 -9.15 -2.66
C VAL A 224 -6.71 -9.24 -3.14
N LEU A 225 -7.68 -9.24 -2.23
CA LEU A 225 -9.10 -9.30 -2.57
C LEU A 225 -9.55 -8.11 -3.42
N LEU A 226 -9.02 -6.90 -3.20
CA LEU A 226 -9.30 -5.74 -4.06
C LEU A 226 -8.86 -5.99 -5.51
N ALA A 227 -7.75 -6.68 -5.75
CA ALA A 227 -7.33 -7.04 -7.10
C ALA A 227 -8.21 -8.13 -7.73
N TYR A 228 -8.62 -9.14 -6.95
CA TYR A 228 -9.57 -10.17 -7.43
C TYR A 228 -10.96 -9.61 -7.72
N ALA A 229 -11.42 -8.61 -6.96
CA ALA A 229 -12.72 -7.97 -7.20
C ALA A 229 -12.77 -7.30 -8.59
N VAL A 230 -11.75 -6.51 -8.94
CA VAL A 230 -11.63 -5.88 -10.27
C VAL A 230 -11.57 -6.94 -11.37
N GLU A 231 -10.72 -7.95 -11.19
CA GLU A 231 -10.57 -9.02 -12.18
C GLU A 231 -11.84 -9.85 -12.40
N HIS A 232 -12.61 -10.08 -11.34
CA HIS A 232 -13.85 -10.85 -11.42
C HIS A 232 -14.88 -10.15 -12.32
N GLU A 233 -14.96 -8.82 -12.22
CA GLU A 233 -15.84 -8.00 -13.06
C GLU A 233 -15.45 -8.07 -14.54
N GLU A 234 -14.17 -8.32 -14.86
CA GLU A 234 -13.66 -8.36 -16.24
C GLU A 234 -13.69 -9.74 -16.91
N THR A 235 -13.35 -10.83 -16.23
CA THR A 235 -13.05 -12.12 -16.91
C THR A 235 -13.97 -13.31 -16.55
N ASN A 236 -14.78 -13.19 -15.49
CA ASN A 236 -15.68 -14.24 -14.99
C ASN A 236 -15.02 -15.63 -14.81
N SER A 237 -13.74 -15.69 -14.42
CA SER A 237 -13.02 -16.95 -14.17
C SER A 237 -13.52 -17.69 -12.92
N THR A 238 -14.00 -18.93 -13.08
CA THR A 238 -14.50 -19.78 -11.98
C THR A 238 -13.43 -20.10 -10.94
N GLU A 239 -12.19 -20.35 -11.39
CA GLU A 239 -11.07 -20.65 -10.48
C GLU A 239 -10.77 -19.43 -9.60
N ARG A 240 -10.65 -18.25 -10.21
CA ARG A 240 -10.35 -17.00 -9.47
C ARG A 240 -11.50 -16.59 -8.57
N LYS A 241 -12.75 -16.79 -8.98
CA LYS A 241 -13.92 -16.63 -8.11
C LYS A 241 -13.84 -17.53 -6.88
N THR A 242 -13.33 -18.76 -7.03
CA THR A 242 -13.11 -19.67 -5.89
C THR A 242 -12.00 -19.16 -4.96
N ARG A 243 -10.91 -18.61 -5.50
CA ARG A 243 -9.81 -18.01 -4.72
C ARG A 243 -10.29 -16.80 -3.92
N MET A 244 -11.01 -15.90 -4.58
CA MET A 244 -11.64 -14.73 -3.96
C MET A 244 -12.58 -15.12 -2.84
N ARG A 245 -13.49 -16.09 -3.07
CA ARG A 245 -14.42 -16.58 -2.05
C ARG A 245 -13.69 -17.10 -0.81
N LYS A 246 -12.63 -17.90 -0.98
CA LYS A 246 -11.83 -18.41 0.14
C LYS A 246 -11.17 -17.30 0.96
N GLY A 247 -10.71 -16.23 0.31
CA GLY A 247 -10.18 -15.07 1.01
C GLY A 247 -11.24 -14.31 1.81
N CYS A 248 -12.45 -14.19 1.26
CA CYS A 248 -13.58 -13.60 2.00
C CYS A 248 -13.96 -14.48 3.20
N GLU A 249 -14.07 -15.79 3.00
CA GLU A 249 -14.34 -16.76 4.07
C GLU A 249 -13.29 -16.71 5.17
N PHE A 250 -12.01 -16.53 4.81
CA PHE A 250 -10.94 -16.30 5.78
C PHE A 250 -11.24 -15.06 6.64
N LEU A 251 -11.43 -13.89 6.02
CA LEU A 251 -11.70 -12.64 6.74
C LEU A 251 -12.91 -12.78 7.66
N SER A 252 -14.04 -13.29 7.15
CA SER A 252 -15.24 -13.56 7.94
C SER A 252 -14.99 -14.47 9.14
N SER A 253 -14.21 -15.54 8.96
CA SER A 253 -13.95 -16.54 10.01
C SER A 253 -13.11 -16.03 11.18
N ILE A 254 -12.42 -14.90 11.02
CA ILE A 254 -11.52 -14.33 12.02
C ILE A 254 -12.01 -12.99 12.58
N GLN A 255 -13.21 -12.53 12.21
CA GLN A 255 -13.82 -11.35 12.79
C GLN A 255 -14.02 -11.56 14.30
N ASN A 256 -13.60 -10.59 15.12
CA ASN A 256 -13.77 -10.67 16.56
C ASN A 256 -15.24 -10.54 16.98
N GLU A 257 -15.58 -10.95 18.19
CA GLU A 257 -16.95 -10.86 18.74
C GLU A 257 -17.48 -9.41 18.77
N ASN A 258 -16.59 -8.43 18.96
CA ASN A 258 -16.94 -7.01 18.94
C ASN A 258 -17.25 -6.45 17.54
N GLY A 259 -17.05 -7.23 16.47
CA GLY A 259 -17.30 -6.84 15.08
C GLY A 259 -16.08 -6.27 14.34
N GLY A 260 -14.99 -5.95 15.04
CA GLY A 260 -13.76 -5.51 14.41
C GLY A 260 -12.80 -6.65 14.02
N TRP A 261 -11.69 -6.28 13.39
CA TRP A 261 -10.55 -7.15 13.07
C TRP A 261 -9.27 -6.59 13.67
N GLY A 262 -8.42 -7.48 14.18
CA GLY A 262 -6.99 -7.22 14.36
C GLY A 262 -6.19 -7.85 13.22
N GLY A 263 -4.87 -8.01 13.39
CA GLY A 263 -4.01 -8.62 12.36
C GLY A 263 -4.28 -10.10 12.07
N ALA A 264 -4.84 -10.84 13.03
CA ALA A 264 -5.18 -12.25 12.92
C ALA A 264 -6.33 -12.61 13.88
N LYS A 265 -6.77 -13.88 13.88
CA LYS A 265 -7.79 -14.38 14.79
C LYS A 265 -7.40 -14.13 16.25
N ASP A 266 -8.37 -13.68 17.05
CA ASP A 266 -8.24 -13.38 18.49
C ASP A 266 -7.24 -12.26 18.82
N VAL A 267 -6.74 -11.53 17.81
CA VAL A 267 -5.94 -10.30 18.00
C VAL A 267 -6.90 -9.13 18.17
N VAL A 268 -6.59 -8.23 19.11
CA VAL A 268 -7.41 -7.04 19.42
C VAL A 268 -7.70 -6.21 18.16
N SER A 269 -8.96 -5.78 18.03
CA SER A 269 -9.41 -4.99 16.88
C SER A 269 -8.75 -3.61 16.82
N SER A 270 -8.40 -3.18 15.61
CA SER A 270 -7.85 -1.86 15.29
C SER A 270 -8.67 -1.20 14.19
N VAL A 271 -8.53 0.12 14.03
CA VAL A 271 -9.19 0.85 12.94
C VAL A 271 -8.65 0.39 11.59
N GLU A 272 -7.34 0.19 11.48
CA GLU A 272 -6.67 -0.18 10.24
C GLU A 272 -7.16 -1.53 9.72
N GLU A 273 -6.95 -2.61 10.48
CA GLU A 273 -7.34 -3.95 10.04
C GLU A 273 -8.87 -4.09 9.88
N THR A 274 -9.68 -3.45 10.73
CA THR A 274 -11.14 -3.46 10.55
C THR A 274 -11.54 -2.78 9.24
N ALA A 275 -11.01 -1.59 8.97
CA ALA A 275 -11.34 -0.87 7.74
C ALA A 275 -10.86 -1.61 6.49
N LEU A 276 -9.66 -2.19 6.53
CA LEU A 276 -9.12 -3.00 5.43
C LEU A 276 -10.02 -4.21 5.13
N ALA A 277 -10.43 -4.95 6.16
CA ALA A 277 -11.29 -6.13 6.00
C ALA A 277 -12.68 -5.76 5.48
N VAL A 278 -13.30 -4.70 6.02
CA VAL A 278 -14.60 -4.21 5.58
C VAL A 278 -14.55 -3.78 4.11
N ASP A 279 -13.55 -2.97 3.72
CA ASP A 279 -13.40 -2.49 2.34
C ASP A 279 -13.24 -3.66 1.36
N ALA A 280 -12.45 -4.67 1.73
CA ALA A 280 -12.27 -5.87 0.91
C ALA A 280 -13.54 -6.71 0.76
N LEU A 281 -14.29 -6.94 1.85
CA LEU A 281 -15.55 -7.68 1.82
C LEU A 281 -16.63 -6.95 1.00
N ILE A 282 -16.68 -5.62 1.09
CA ILE A 282 -17.54 -4.77 0.26
C ILE A 282 -17.19 -4.95 -1.23
N ALA A 283 -15.90 -4.82 -1.58
CA ALA A 283 -15.44 -4.96 -2.96
C ALA A 283 -15.78 -6.35 -3.55
N CYS A 284 -15.68 -7.40 -2.74
CA CYS A 284 -16.05 -8.76 -3.14
C CYS A 284 -17.55 -9.05 -3.09
N LYS A 285 -18.38 -8.11 -2.58
CA LYS A 285 -19.83 -8.28 -2.35
C LYS A 285 -20.12 -9.55 -1.53
N SER A 286 -19.32 -9.77 -0.48
CA SER A 286 -19.31 -11.01 0.32
C SER A 286 -19.60 -10.74 1.79
N ASP A 287 -20.35 -11.66 2.41
CA ASP A 287 -20.70 -11.65 3.83
C ASP A 287 -21.30 -10.32 4.36
N PRO A 288 -22.56 -10.02 4.02
CA PRO A 288 -23.24 -8.81 4.48
C PRO A 288 -23.30 -8.65 6.01
N GLU A 289 -23.33 -9.76 6.75
CA GLU A 289 -23.38 -9.73 8.22
C GLU A 289 -22.03 -9.29 8.79
N ALA A 290 -20.93 -9.86 8.30
CA ALA A 290 -19.60 -9.43 8.71
C ALA A 290 -19.33 -7.97 8.35
N ILE A 291 -19.73 -7.53 7.14
CA ILE A 291 -19.66 -6.12 6.72
C ILE A 291 -20.41 -5.23 7.70
N GLN A 292 -21.67 -5.53 8.00
CA GLN A 292 -22.50 -4.71 8.88
C GLN A 292 -21.89 -4.58 10.28
N ARG A 293 -21.39 -5.68 10.85
CA ARG A 293 -20.74 -5.68 12.16
C ARG A 293 -19.45 -4.84 12.17
N GLY A 294 -18.65 -4.93 11.11
CA GLY A 294 -17.44 -4.11 10.95
C GLY A 294 -17.75 -2.63 10.79
N LEU A 295 -18.77 -2.28 10.01
CA LEU A 295 -19.23 -0.91 9.86
C LEU A 295 -19.74 -0.32 11.18
N ASN A 296 -20.54 -1.08 11.94
CA ASN A 296 -20.99 -0.65 13.27
C ASN A 296 -19.81 -0.39 14.21
N TRP A 297 -18.79 -1.25 14.16
CA TRP A 297 -17.57 -1.07 14.95
C TRP A 297 -16.82 0.21 14.55
N LEU A 298 -16.63 0.47 13.25
CA LEU A 298 -15.97 1.69 12.75
C LEU A 298 -16.75 2.96 13.11
N ILE A 299 -18.08 2.94 12.97
CA ILE A 299 -18.96 4.06 13.36
C ILE A 299 -18.77 4.36 14.84
N HIS A 300 -18.74 3.32 15.68
CA HIS A 300 -18.50 3.51 17.11
C HIS A 300 -17.12 4.15 17.39
N GLN A 301 -16.05 3.77 16.66
CA GLN A 301 -14.74 4.44 16.80
C GLN A 301 -14.79 5.92 16.40
N VAL A 302 -15.60 6.30 15.40
CA VAL A 302 -15.82 7.70 15.04
C VAL A 302 -16.55 8.44 16.16
N GLU A 303 -17.64 7.87 16.68
CA GLU A 303 -18.46 8.47 17.75
C GLU A 303 -17.68 8.65 19.06
N GLU A 304 -16.78 7.72 19.38
CA GLU A 304 -15.91 7.82 20.56
C GLU A 304 -14.68 8.72 20.34
N GLY A 305 -14.47 9.25 19.12
CA GLY A 305 -13.30 10.07 18.79
C GLY A 305 -11.98 9.29 18.71
N LYS A 306 -12.04 7.97 18.52
CA LYS A 306 -10.89 7.05 18.49
C LYS A 306 -10.43 6.69 17.08
N ILE A 307 -11.09 7.19 16.05
CA ILE A 307 -10.78 6.86 14.64
C ILE A 307 -9.35 7.26 14.22
N SER A 308 -8.70 8.18 14.93
CA SER A 308 -7.32 8.59 14.68
C SER A 308 -6.27 7.86 15.55
N GLU A 309 -6.69 6.91 16.39
CA GLU A 309 -5.77 6.09 17.18
C GLU A 309 -5.06 5.09 16.28
N ALA A 310 -3.81 5.39 15.95
CA ALA A 310 -3.02 4.59 15.01
C ALA A 310 -2.37 3.38 15.70
N SER A 311 -2.49 2.22 15.04
CA SER A 311 -1.92 0.94 15.45
C SER A 311 -0.58 0.67 14.73
N PRO A 312 0.40 0.02 15.39
CA PRO A 312 1.71 -0.26 14.81
C PRO A 312 1.68 -1.47 13.87
N ILE A 313 1.07 -1.29 12.69
CA ILE A 313 0.94 -2.35 11.67
C ILE A 313 2.07 -2.35 10.64
N GLY A 314 2.88 -1.28 10.59
CA GLY A 314 4.06 -1.21 9.73
C GLY A 314 5.19 -2.05 10.30
N PHE A 315 5.82 -2.87 9.46
CA PHE A 315 6.79 -3.88 9.90
C PHE A 315 8.05 -3.91 9.03
N TYR A 316 9.20 -3.71 9.69
CA TYR A 316 10.52 -3.95 9.11
C TYR A 316 11.12 -5.25 9.65
N PHE A 317 11.88 -5.94 8.78
CA PHE A 317 12.50 -7.26 9.01
C PHE A 317 13.31 -7.42 10.32
N ALA A 318 13.75 -6.32 10.94
CA ALA A 318 14.42 -6.34 12.24
C ALA A 318 13.45 -6.31 13.44
N LYS A 319 12.18 -6.69 13.23
CA LYS A 319 11.07 -6.52 14.20
C LYS A 319 10.93 -5.08 14.68
N LEU A 320 11.16 -4.17 13.75
CA LEU A 320 11.01 -2.74 13.96
C LEU A 320 9.61 -2.36 13.50
N TRP A 321 8.81 -1.89 14.45
CA TRP A 321 7.40 -1.60 14.27
C TRP A 321 7.18 -0.10 14.20
N TYR A 322 6.31 0.32 13.29
CA TYR A 322 5.89 1.72 13.20
C TYR A 322 4.38 1.82 12.95
N TYR A 323 3.86 2.98 13.33
CA TYR A 323 2.50 3.40 13.02
C TYR A 323 2.56 4.67 12.17
N GLU A 324 1.54 4.88 11.35
CA GLU A 324 1.36 6.09 10.56
C GLU A 324 -0.01 6.70 10.92
N LYS A 325 -0.03 7.99 11.24
CA LYS A 325 -1.23 8.69 11.73
C LYS A 325 -2.33 8.74 10.68
N LEU A 326 -1.99 8.70 9.40
CA LEU A 326 -2.96 8.74 8.30
C LEU A 326 -3.55 7.36 7.95
N TYR A 327 -2.94 6.24 8.37
CA TYR A 327 -3.47 4.90 8.06
C TYR A 327 -4.92 4.68 8.53
N PRO A 328 -5.26 4.89 9.82
CA PRO A 328 -6.62 4.60 10.27
C PRO A 328 -7.65 5.52 9.60
N LEU A 329 -7.28 6.80 9.36
CA LEU A 329 -8.15 7.77 8.68
C LEU A 329 -8.38 7.39 7.21
N SER A 330 -7.32 7.10 6.45
CA SER A 330 -7.43 6.78 5.03
C SER A 330 -8.14 5.45 4.80
N PHE A 331 -7.84 4.42 5.59
CA PHE A 331 -8.52 3.14 5.44
C PHE A 331 -9.99 3.23 5.85
N ALA A 332 -10.31 3.87 6.99
CA ALA A 332 -11.70 4.04 7.42
C ALA A 332 -12.51 4.88 6.43
N THR A 333 -11.93 5.96 5.88
CA THR A 333 -12.60 6.79 4.86
C THR A 333 -12.93 5.97 3.62
N SER A 334 -12.00 5.14 3.13
CA SER A 334 -12.26 4.23 2.00
C SER A 334 -13.41 3.27 2.29
N ALA A 335 -13.37 2.57 3.43
CA ALA A 335 -14.36 1.58 3.82
C ALA A 335 -15.76 2.19 3.98
N LEU A 336 -15.87 3.31 4.72
CA LEU A 336 -17.14 3.99 4.97
C LEU A 336 -17.73 4.57 3.67
N ARG A 337 -16.91 5.20 2.82
CA ARG A 337 -17.35 5.72 1.52
C ARG A 337 -17.86 4.60 0.62
N ASN A 338 -17.14 3.48 0.53
CA ASN A 338 -17.56 2.36 -0.29
C ASN A 338 -18.82 1.67 0.25
N ALA A 339 -19.05 1.69 1.56
CA ALA A 339 -20.28 1.22 2.17
C ALA A 339 -21.51 2.07 1.77
N LEU A 340 -21.36 3.39 1.59
CA LEU A 340 -22.45 4.25 1.12
C LEU A 340 -22.99 3.81 -0.25
N LYS A 341 -22.14 3.21 -1.10
CA LYS A 341 -22.53 2.66 -2.41
C LYS A 341 -23.33 1.36 -2.34
N LEU A 342 -23.47 0.75 -1.15
CA LEU A 342 -24.34 -0.42 -0.94
C LEU A 342 -25.77 -0.04 -0.56
N VAL A 343 -25.98 1.19 -0.08
CA VAL A 343 -27.27 1.71 0.40
C VAL A 343 -28.00 2.51 -0.69
N LEU A 344 -27.24 3.07 -1.63
CA LEU A 344 -27.70 3.75 -2.85
C LEU A 344 -27.83 2.76 -4.00
#